data_AF-A0A9X4BFF5-F1
#
_entry.id   AF-A0A9X4BFF5-F1
#
_cell.length_a   1.000
_cell.length_b   1.000
_cell.length_c   1.000
_cell.angle_alpha   90.00
_cell.angle_beta   90.00
_cell.angle_gamma   90.00
#
_symmetry.space_group_name_H-M   'P 1'
#
loop_
_entity.id
_entity.type
_entity.pdbx_description
1 polymer ?
#
loop_
_entity_poly.entity_id
_entity_poly.type
_entity_poly.pdbx_seq_one_letter_code
_entity_poly.pdbx_strand_id
1 'polypeptide(L)'
;MSAIVPVFRVVRLTSPRAAWPARLGALILIAPALLPNAHATTIGCTDGVGDSAALIAAIDAANANGGDTLDLGAGCVYGFGAANNFWYGPNALPPIASTITIRGHGARLQATHADTTAANGFRFFYVSGGMQLPAGELRLDHLTIADGYARGGDSSFGGSGAGMGGAVFNQGTLALDSVTLTGNVAQGGGGNTSGNIYGGAGMGQDGQFYTGGGFGGPLGASYGGNGGVAGSGGGGGGGGFLAGADGANGNAAAGGVGGGLGRLGSIPPGDGGSGGDVGQGAGAGGGGVGGGGGSGAGSGNGAGGAFGNGGLSSVGAGGGGGFGGGGGWCGAPSGVTGGFGGFGGGGGGGFSSSPQGRGGFGGGAGRSPSGNGGGGAGMGGAIFNHAGTLSLVNTTLSGNSANGGAGAGSSNPGRDGSGLGGAIFNLNGTVSVNFSTIANNSIVRTNADQGPGDGAGIYSVAIGNRIADGAASVALLTLSNSLVTGNTAANGASANQVVNFRGSGSNTNAAQLRYVGANLIGSVNNNDDAQGPVPLADAITLGALADNGGDTPTLALPAGSAAIDAGVGCASAQPATDQRGLARVWPDTPDLGAYEYGAPSGPGEVVFHDNFEGVVACRYAALLR
;
A
#
# COMPACT_ATOMS: atom_id res chain seq x y z
N MET A 1 -14.54 -35.72 65.25
CA MET A 1 -13.87 -37.01 64.93
C MET A 1 -14.77 -37.70 63.91
N SER A 2 -14.46 -37.96 62.64
CA SER A 2 -13.23 -38.01 61.85
C SER A 2 -13.49 -37.47 60.44
N ALA A 3 -12.45 -36.92 59.81
CA ALA A 3 -12.45 -36.46 58.42
C ALA A 3 -12.40 -37.63 57.42
N ILE A 4 -13.13 -37.51 56.30
CA ILE A 4 -13.07 -38.41 55.15
C ILE A 4 -12.34 -37.68 54.02
N VAL A 5 -11.24 -38.26 53.54
CA VAL A 5 -10.47 -37.84 52.36
C VAL A 5 -10.75 -38.85 51.23
N PRO A 6 -11.09 -38.44 50.00
CA PRO A 6 -11.12 -39.37 48.87
C PRO A 6 -9.74 -39.48 48.20
N VAL A 7 -9.31 -40.72 48.00
CA VAL A 7 -8.09 -41.14 47.31
C VAL A 7 -8.34 -41.18 45.80
N PHE A 8 -7.53 -40.47 45.01
CA PHE A 8 -7.51 -40.62 43.55
C PHE A 8 -6.65 -41.82 43.13
N ARG A 9 -7.26 -42.77 42.40
CA ARG A 9 -6.63 -43.97 41.87
C ARG A 9 -6.05 -43.66 40.48
N VAL A 10 -4.71 -43.70 40.34
CA VAL A 10 -4.03 -43.59 39.05
C VAL A 10 -4.05 -44.96 38.36
N VAL A 11 -4.71 -45.05 37.19
CA VAL A 11 -4.65 -46.22 36.30
C VAL A 11 -3.47 -46.03 35.35
N ARG A 12 -2.45 -46.89 35.43
CA ARG A 12 -1.36 -46.97 34.43
C ARG A 12 -1.86 -47.76 33.22
N LEU A 13 -1.98 -47.10 32.08
CA LEU A 13 -2.06 -47.75 30.76
C LEU A 13 -0.63 -48.01 30.26
N THR A 14 -0.26 -49.28 30.10
CA THR A 14 0.98 -49.70 29.44
C THR A 14 0.67 -50.10 27.99
N SER A 15 1.23 -49.40 27.02
CA SER A 15 1.31 -49.83 25.61
C SER A 15 2.75 -49.72 25.10
N PRO A 16 3.19 -50.61 24.19
CA PRO A 16 4.61 -50.82 23.89
C PRO A 16 5.16 -49.81 22.87
N ARG A 17 6.46 -49.58 23.00
CA ARG A 17 7.29 -48.63 22.26
C ARG A 17 7.40 -48.97 20.77
N ALA A 18 7.07 -48.02 19.90
CA ALA A 18 7.60 -47.92 18.54
C ALA A 18 8.49 -46.66 18.46
N ALA A 19 9.77 -46.86 18.14
CA ALA A 19 10.77 -45.80 18.09
C ALA A 19 10.63 -44.97 16.81
N TRP A 20 10.45 -43.65 16.97
CA TRP A 20 10.64 -42.63 15.93
C TRP A 20 11.65 -41.61 16.50
N PRO A 21 12.62 -41.11 15.73
CA PRO A 21 13.68 -40.27 16.27
C PRO A 21 13.15 -38.87 16.59
N ALA A 22 13.08 -38.53 17.87
CA ALA A 22 12.82 -37.17 18.34
C ALA A 22 14.05 -36.29 18.04
N ARG A 23 13.87 -35.30 17.15
CA ARG A 23 14.78 -34.15 17.06
C ARG A 23 14.66 -33.37 18.37
N LEU A 24 15.75 -33.23 19.11
CA LEU A 24 15.85 -32.31 20.25
C LEU A 24 15.61 -30.89 19.74
N GLY A 25 14.44 -30.32 20.04
CA GLY A 25 14.24 -28.87 20.03
C GLY A 25 14.92 -28.29 21.26
N ALA A 26 15.94 -27.46 21.06
CA ALA A 26 16.55 -26.69 22.14
C ALA A 26 15.50 -25.71 22.68
N LEU A 27 15.01 -25.95 23.89
CA LEU A 27 14.23 -24.98 24.66
C LEU A 27 15.21 -23.91 25.14
N ILE A 28 15.33 -22.82 24.37
CA ILE A 28 16.05 -21.62 24.81
C ILE A 28 15.20 -21.01 25.94
N LEU A 29 15.63 -21.22 27.18
CA LEU A 29 15.25 -20.40 28.33
C LEU A 29 15.79 -18.99 28.07
N ILE A 30 14.96 -18.13 27.49
CA ILE A 30 15.20 -16.69 27.45
C ILE A 30 15.10 -16.23 28.89
N ALA A 31 16.26 -15.94 29.51
CA ALA A 31 16.28 -15.08 30.69
C ALA A 31 15.55 -13.79 30.30
N PRO A 32 14.62 -13.26 31.12
CA PRO A 32 14.00 -11.99 30.81
C PRO A 32 15.13 -10.97 30.75
N ALA A 33 15.47 -10.52 29.55
CA ALA A 33 16.14 -9.25 29.41
C ALA A 33 15.23 -8.27 30.14
N LEU A 34 15.76 -7.59 31.15
CA LEU A 34 15.14 -6.40 31.72
C LEU A 34 14.96 -5.44 30.54
N LEU A 35 13.79 -5.49 29.90
CA LEU A 35 13.34 -4.44 29.01
C LEU A 35 13.38 -3.17 29.85
N PRO A 36 14.12 -2.13 29.47
CA PRO A 36 13.98 -0.85 30.15
C PRO A 36 12.49 -0.52 30.15
N ASN A 37 11.94 -0.19 31.33
CA ASN A 37 10.54 0.20 31.50
C ASN A 37 10.14 1.08 30.31
N ALA A 38 9.14 0.64 29.54
CA ALA A 38 8.61 1.40 28.41
C ALA A 38 8.03 2.72 28.95
N HIS A 39 8.87 3.74 29.01
CA HIS A 39 8.46 5.09 29.32
C HIS A 39 7.78 5.61 28.07
N ALA A 40 6.46 5.71 28.07
CA ALA A 40 5.76 6.29 26.94
C ALA A 40 6.12 7.77 26.82
N THR A 41 6.65 8.17 25.67
CA THR A 41 6.95 9.57 25.39
C THR A 41 5.64 10.30 25.10
N THR A 42 5.23 11.19 26.02
CA THR A 42 4.03 12.02 25.84
C THR A 42 4.33 13.18 24.89
N ILE A 43 3.47 13.36 23.89
CA ILE A 43 3.55 14.45 22.93
C ILE A 43 2.60 15.57 23.37
N GLY A 44 3.11 16.80 23.38
CA GLY A 44 2.36 17.97 23.86
C GLY A 44 1.05 18.17 23.13
N CYS A 45 0.05 18.63 23.89
CA CYS A 45 -1.20 19.17 23.35
C CYS A 45 -1.69 20.32 24.22
N THR A 46 -2.04 21.43 23.58
CA THR A 46 -2.56 22.63 24.22
C THR A 46 -3.79 23.10 23.46
N ASP A 47 -4.90 23.29 24.16
CA ASP A 47 -6.16 23.79 23.60
C ASP A 47 -6.63 23.01 22.34
N GLY A 48 -6.46 21.68 22.35
CA GLY A 48 -6.84 20.78 21.24
C GLY A 48 -5.85 20.76 20.07
N VAL A 49 -4.74 21.50 20.15
CA VAL A 49 -3.69 21.53 19.14
C VAL A 49 -2.50 20.69 19.62
N GLY A 50 -2.17 19.66 18.84
CA GLY A 50 -1.02 18.79 19.09
C GLY A 50 0.30 19.39 18.60
N ASP A 51 1.39 19.10 19.32
CA ASP A 51 2.74 19.48 18.92
C ASP A 51 3.31 18.51 17.87
N SER A 52 3.06 18.81 16.59
CA SER A 52 3.54 18.01 15.46
C SER A 52 5.07 17.95 15.37
N ALA A 53 5.78 19.00 15.80
CA ALA A 53 7.25 19.02 15.79
C ALA A 53 7.82 18.07 16.85
N ALA A 54 7.21 18.05 18.05
CA ALA A 54 7.54 17.09 19.08
C ALA A 54 7.24 15.65 18.65
N LEU A 55 6.14 15.41 17.92
CA LEU A 55 5.85 14.08 17.36
C LEU A 55 6.94 13.62 16.37
N ILE A 56 7.37 14.50 15.46
CA ILE A 56 8.47 14.21 14.54
C ILE A 56 9.75 13.85 15.32
N ALA A 57 10.14 14.69 16.28
CA ALA A 57 11.33 14.47 17.09
C ALA A 57 11.26 13.17 17.92
N ALA A 58 10.07 12.83 18.42
CA ALA A 58 9.86 11.60 19.20
C ALA A 58 9.97 10.34 18.34
N ILE A 59 9.50 10.37 17.09
CA ILE A 59 9.68 9.26 16.16
C ILE A 59 11.17 9.08 15.82
N ASP A 60 11.91 10.17 15.57
CA ASP A 60 13.36 10.11 15.36
C ASP A 60 14.10 9.52 16.56
N ALA A 61 13.72 9.95 17.77
CA ALA A 61 14.28 9.39 19.02
C ALA A 61 13.94 7.91 19.19
N ALA A 62 12.69 7.51 18.92
CA ALA A 62 12.27 6.11 18.97
C ALA A 62 13.09 5.24 18.00
N ASN A 63 13.28 5.70 16.76
CA ASN A 63 14.13 5.02 15.78
C ASN A 63 15.58 4.89 16.26
N ALA A 64 16.16 5.94 16.85
CA ALA A 64 17.51 5.89 17.39
C ALA A 64 17.65 4.93 18.59
N ASN A 65 16.58 4.78 19.38
CA ASN A 65 16.53 3.93 20.57
C ASN A 65 16.17 2.46 20.26
N GLY A 66 15.79 2.14 19.03
CA GLY A 66 15.33 0.80 18.63
C GLY A 66 13.84 0.54 18.89
N GLY A 67 13.07 1.58 19.22
CA GLY A 67 11.62 1.54 19.40
C GLY A 67 11.14 2.39 20.57
N ASP A 68 9.87 2.77 20.56
CA ASP A 68 9.21 3.47 21.68
C ASP A 68 7.67 3.36 21.61
N THR A 69 7.00 3.73 22.71
CA THR A 69 5.57 4.05 22.73
C THR A 69 5.38 5.56 22.83
N LEU A 70 4.62 6.13 21.91
CA LEU A 70 4.31 7.55 21.84
C LEU A 70 2.85 7.76 22.24
N ASP A 71 2.60 8.57 23.25
CA ASP A 71 1.26 8.98 23.68
C ASP A 71 0.93 10.35 23.10
N LEU A 72 -0.10 10.42 22.26
CA LEU A 72 -0.63 11.69 21.80
C LEU A 72 -1.56 12.29 22.85
N GLY A 73 -1.70 13.61 22.83
CA GLY A 73 -2.72 14.30 23.63
C GLY A 73 -4.12 13.89 23.16
N ALA A 74 -4.98 13.52 24.10
CA ALA A 74 -6.31 13.01 23.81
C ALA A 74 -7.16 14.01 23.01
N GLY A 75 -7.77 13.54 21.92
CA GLY A 75 -8.62 14.34 21.04
C GLY A 75 -7.91 15.47 20.27
N CYS A 76 -6.58 15.57 20.34
CA CYS A 76 -5.84 16.69 19.76
C CYS A 76 -5.58 16.53 18.27
N VAL A 77 -5.48 17.65 17.56
CA VAL A 77 -5.16 17.66 16.12
C VAL A 77 -3.68 17.99 15.92
N TYR A 78 -2.95 17.05 15.32
CA TYR A 78 -1.56 17.20 14.89
C TYR A 78 -1.53 17.53 13.40
N GLY A 79 -1.31 18.80 13.09
CA GLY A 79 -1.30 19.33 11.73
C GLY A 79 0.08 19.24 11.06
N PHE A 80 0.11 18.86 9.79
CA PHE A 80 1.32 18.82 8.96
C PHE A 80 1.10 19.62 7.69
N GLY A 81 2.01 20.53 7.37
CA GLY A 81 1.94 21.36 6.16
C GLY A 81 3.11 21.16 5.18
N ALA A 82 4.02 20.23 5.47
CA ALA A 82 5.20 19.97 4.65
C ALA A 82 5.72 18.54 4.85
N ALA A 83 6.45 18.06 3.84
CA ALA A 83 7.16 16.78 3.93
C ALA A 83 8.39 16.90 4.84
N ASN A 84 8.62 15.85 5.63
CA ASN A 84 9.82 15.62 6.44
C ASN A 84 10.89 14.85 5.66
N ASN A 85 10.50 13.84 4.88
CA ASN A 85 11.41 13.01 4.08
C ASN A 85 10.75 12.53 2.79
N PHE A 86 11.53 11.85 1.95
CA PHE A 86 11.12 11.48 0.59
C PHE A 86 11.17 9.96 0.32
N TRP A 87 11.23 9.13 1.36
CA TRP A 87 11.26 7.68 1.19
C TRP A 87 10.02 7.19 0.45
N TYR A 88 10.22 6.69 -0.78
CA TYR A 88 9.14 6.26 -1.68
C TYR A 88 8.15 7.38 -2.04
N GLY A 89 8.64 8.63 -2.00
CA GLY A 89 7.91 9.87 -2.20
C GLY A 89 7.76 10.66 -0.89
N PRO A 90 7.13 11.85 -0.90
CA PRO A 90 7.09 12.72 0.28
C PRO A 90 6.26 12.13 1.44
N ASN A 91 6.77 12.25 2.67
CA ASN A 91 6.14 11.82 3.92
C ASN A 91 6.25 12.92 4.99
N ALA A 92 5.18 13.19 5.74
CA ALA A 92 5.14 14.20 6.80
C ALA A 92 5.90 13.80 8.08
N LEU A 93 6.04 12.49 8.33
CA LEU A 93 6.70 11.95 9.52
C LEU A 93 7.96 11.16 9.13
N PRO A 94 8.96 11.05 10.03
CA PRO A 94 10.15 10.26 9.79
C PRO A 94 9.82 8.81 9.41
N PRO A 95 10.69 8.13 8.63
CA PRO A 95 10.45 6.74 8.27
C PRO A 95 10.42 5.85 9.52
N ILE A 96 9.47 4.93 9.60
CA ILE A 96 9.43 3.96 10.71
C ILE A 96 10.45 2.86 10.41
N ALA A 97 11.51 2.83 11.22
CA ALA A 97 12.65 1.91 11.08
C ALA A 97 12.95 1.16 12.39
N SER A 98 11.96 1.09 13.28
CA SER A 98 12.00 0.39 14.56
C SER A 98 10.57 -0.01 14.97
N THR A 99 10.40 -0.66 16.12
CA THR A 99 9.07 -0.94 16.68
C THR A 99 8.53 0.28 17.40
N ILE A 100 7.54 0.96 16.80
CA ILE A 100 6.90 2.16 17.34
C ILE A 100 5.41 1.90 17.55
N THR A 101 4.90 2.22 18.74
CA THR A 101 3.47 2.25 19.02
C THR A 101 3.03 3.69 19.22
N ILE A 102 2.01 4.15 18.48
CA ILE A 102 1.39 5.46 18.69
C ILE A 102 -0.01 5.23 19.26
N ARG A 103 -0.20 5.63 20.52
CA ARG A 103 -1.50 5.66 21.18
C ARG A 103 -2.13 7.03 20.93
N GLY A 104 -3.19 7.03 20.13
CA GLY A 104 -3.85 8.24 19.65
C GLY A 104 -4.77 8.87 20.68
N HIS A 105 -5.43 8.10 21.54
CA HIS A 105 -6.44 8.62 22.49
C HIS A 105 -7.47 9.53 21.80
N GLY A 106 -7.89 9.15 20.59
CA GLY A 106 -8.81 9.92 19.74
C GLY A 106 -8.18 11.13 19.03
N ALA A 107 -6.86 11.29 19.06
CA ALA A 107 -6.16 12.32 18.31
C ALA A 107 -6.35 12.15 16.79
N ARG A 108 -6.11 13.25 16.07
CA ARG A 108 -6.17 13.32 14.60
C ARG A 108 -4.84 13.77 14.02
N LEU A 109 -4.25 12.97 13.14
CA LEU A 109 -3.19 13.41 12.24
C LEU A 109 -3.84 14.02 11.00
N GLN A 110 -3.54 15.29 10.74
CA GLN A 110 -4.17 16.09 9.70
C GLN A 110 -3.13 16.64 8.74
N ALA A 111 -3.24 16.31 7.45
CA ALA A 111 -2.43 16.94 6.42
C ALA A 111 -3.14 18.20 5.92
N THR A 112 -2.38 19.26 5.69
CA THR A 112 -2.83 20.47 5.02
C THR A 112 -1.95 20.70 3.80
N HIS A 113 -2.58 20.81 2.64
CA HIS A 113 -1.90 20.98 1.36
C HIS A 113 -2.16 22.39 0.84
N ALA A 114 -1.09 23.13 0.54
CA ALA A 114 -1.19 24.50 0.01
C ALA A 114 -1.82 24.52 -1.39
N ASP A 115 -1.57 23.47 -2.19
CA ASP A 115 -2.22 23.16 -3.45
C ASP A 115 -2.14 21.65 -3.71
N THR A 116 -2.65 21.20 -4.86
CA THR A 116 -2.65 19.78 -5.23
C THR A 116 -1.43 19.36 -6.05
N THR A 117 -0.36 20.16 -6.16
CA THR A 117 0.82 19.84 -7.00
C THR A 117 1.67 18.72 -6.38
N ALA A 118 2.50 18.06 -7.20
CA ALA A 118 3.38 16.99 -6.72
C ALA A 118 4.37 17.45 -5.64
N ALA A 119 4.87 18.69 -5.75
CA ALA A 119 5.78 19.28 -4.77
C ALA A 119 5.12 19.53 -3.39
N ASN A 120 3.79 19.67 -3.36
CA ASN A 120 3.02 19.94 -2.14
C ASN A 120 2.25 18.71 -1.64
N GLY A 121 2.30 17.58 -2.33
CA GLY A 121 1.65 16.35 -1.89
C GLY A 121 2.55 15.51 -0.99
N PHE A 122 2.05 15.12 0.17
CA PHE A 122 2.70 14.16 1.06
C PHE A 122 1.69 13.22 1.72
N ARG A 123 2.16 12.02 2.04
CA ARG A 123 1.44 11.10 2.95
C ARG A 123 1.97 11.27 4.38
N PHE A 124 1.44 10.52 5.35
CA PHE A 124 1.95 10.57 6.71
C PHE A 124 3.16 9.67 6.91
N PHE A 125 3.02 8.38 6.59
CA PHE A 125 3.98 7.36 7.00
C PHE A 125 4.59 6.59 5.82
N TYR A 126 5.90 6.34 5.93
CA TYR A 126 6.56 5.21 5.31
C TYR A 126 7.01 4.22 6.40
N VAL A 127 6.64 2.94 6.26
CA VAL A 127 7.05 1.88 7.19
C VAL A 127 8.03 0.94 6.49
N SER A 128 9.26 0.86 6.99
CA SER A 128 10.34 0.17 6.28
C SER A 128 10.24 -1.36 6.33
N GLY A 129 10.54 -2.01 5.21
CA GLY A 129 10.59 -3.47 5.09
C GLY A 129 11.93 -4.12 5.43
N GLY A 130 12.92 -3.38 5.95
CA GLY A 130 14.23 -3.94 6.27
C GLY A 130 15.23 -4.00 5.11
N MET A 131 14.89 -3.38 3.97
CA MET A 131 15.72 -3.42 2.75
C MET A 131 16.76 -2.30 2.70
N GLN A 132 16.35 -1.04 2.89
CA GLN A 132 17.24 0.13 2.89
C GLN A 132 17.41 0.78 4.26
N LEU A 133 16.42 0.60 5.13
CA LEU A 133 16.46 0.95 6.54
C LEU A 133 16.19 -0.33 7.35
N PRO A 134 16.53 -0.37 8.65
CA PRO A 134 16.07 -1.45 9.51
C PRO A 134 14.56 -1.64 9.44
N ALA A 135 14.09 -2.87 9.65
CA ALA A 135 12.67 -3.20 9.53
C ALA A 135 11.85 -2.41 10.56
N GLY A 136 10.79 -1.77 10.07
CA GLY A 136 9.85 -1.00 10.88
C GLY A 136 8.62 -1.82 11.25
N GLU A 137 8.12 -1.57 12.46
CA GLU A 137 6.84 -2.06 12.93
C GLU A 137 6.07 -0.88 13.54
N LEU A 138 4.95 -0.51 12.92
CA LEU A 138 4.10 0.58 13.38
C LEU A 138 2.78 0.00 13.92
N ARG A 139 2.48 0.29 15.18
CA ARG A 139 1.15 0.07 15.77
C ARG A 139 0.47 1.42 15.96
N LEU A 140 -0.74 1.57 15.42
CA LEU A 140 -1.58 2.73 15.60
C LEU A 140 -2.84 2.32 16.34
N ASP A 141 -3.14 3.03 17.41
CA ASP A 141 -4.24 2.72 18.33
C ASP A 141 -5.10 3.97 18.55
N HIS A 142 -6.42 3.86 18.38
CA HIS A 142 -7.40 4.94 18.62
C HIS A 142 -7.01 6.28 17.97
N LEU A 143 -6.78 6.29 16.66
CA LEU A 143 -6.26 7.44 15.92
C LEU A 143 -7.10 7.73 14.66
N THR A 144 -7.30 9.00 14.33
CA THR A 144 -7.80 9.40 13.01
C THR A 144 -6.64 9.89 12.14
N ILE A 145 -6.49 9.36 10.92
CA ILE A 145 -5.53 9.85 9.92
C ILE A 145 -6.31 10.38 8.73
N ALA A 146 -6.11 11.65 8.42
CA ALA A 146 -6.95 12.30 7.46
C ALA A 146 -6.24 13.21 6.46
N ASP A 147 -6.84 13.22 5.27
CA ASP A 147 -6.56 14.13 4.18
C ASP A 147 -5.12 14.06 3.65
N GLY A 148 -4.40 12.95 3.85
CA GLY A 148 -3.09 12.72 3.24
C GLY A 148 -3.17 12.65 1.71
N TYR A 149 -2.16 13.15 1.00
CA TYR A 149 -2.17 13.30 -0.46
C TYR A 149 -0.86 12.83 -1.09
N ALA A 150 -0.79 11.56 -1.50
CA ALA A 150 0.35 11.04 -2.24
C ALA A 150 0.16 11.27 -3.74
N ARG A 151 0.98 12.15 -4.35
CA ARG A 151 0.90 12.46 -5.78
C ARG A 151 2.16 12.06 -6.55
N GLY A 152 1.98 11.30 -7.61
CA GLY A 152 3.03 11.02 -8.60
C GLY A 152 3.34 12.26 -9.45
N GLY A 153 4.58 12.37 -9.93
CA GLY A 153 5.00 13.50 -10.75
C GLY A 153 4.37 13.51 -12.13
N ASP A 154 4.20 14.70 -12.68
CA ASP A 154 3.62 14.93 -13.99
C ASP A 154 4.68 14.91 -15.12
N SER A 155 4.29 14.61 -16.35
CA SER A 155 5.15 14.73 -17.54
C SER A 155 4.31 14.90 -18.82
N SER A 156 4.76 15.68 -19.79
CA SER A 156 3.99 15.95 -21.02
C SER A 156 4.27 14.97 -22.15
N PHE A 157 5.53 14.76 -22.52
CA PHE A 157 5.92 13.82 -23.57
C PHE A 157 6.45 12.50 -23.00
N GLY A 158 7.09 12.56 -21.83
CA GLY A 158 7.34 11.38 -21.00
C GLY A 158 6.06 10.93 -20.29
N GLY A 159 6.03 9.69 -19.84
CA GLY A 159 4.97 9.15 -19.01
C GLY A 159 5.07 9.66 -17.57
N SER A 160 3.92 9.79 -16.92
CA SER A 160 3.82 10.32 -15.56
C SER A 160 4.03 9.24 -14.49
N GLY A 161 4.33 9.66 -13.26
CA GLY A 161 4.66 8.78 -12.13
C GLY A 161 3.42 8.35 -11.33
N ALA A 162 3.57 7.34 -10.49
CA ALA A 162 2.47 6.81 -9.68
C ALA A 162 2.31 7.57 -8.35
N GLY A 163 1.07 7.72 -7.89
CA GLY A 163 0.75 8.06 -6.51
C GLY A 163 0.35 6.80 -5.75
N MET A 164 0.95 6.56 -4.57
CA MET A 164 0.76 5.31 -3.83
C MET A 164 0.54 5.59 -2.33
N GLY A 165 -0.56 5.12 -1.74
CA GLY A 165 -0.77 5.19 -0.29
C GLY A 165 -0.98 6.62 0.19
N GLY A 166 -2.20 7.16 0.06
CA GLY A 166 -2.48 8.55 0.42
C GLY A 166 -2.21 8.88 1.89
N ALA A 167 -2.35 7.91 2.78
CA ALA A 167 -1.94 8.01 4.18
C ALA A 167 -0.61 7.28 4.45
N VAL A 168 -0.48 6.04 3.99
CA VAL A 168 0.62 5.15 4.37
C VAL A 168 1.15 4.34 3.20
N PHE A 169 2.47 4.31 3.07
CA PHE A 169 3.20 3.33 2.28
C PHE A 169 3.87 2.31 3.22
N ASN A 170 3.41 1.07 3.22
CA ASN A 170 3.90 0.02 4.12
C ASN A 170 4.74 -1.02 3.38
N GLN A 171 5.96 -1.27 3.84
CA GLN A 171 6.76 -2.45 3.47
C GLN A 171 7.16 -3.31 4.69
N GLY A 172 6.98 -2.77 5.90
CA GLY A 172 7.23 -3.47 7.15
C GLY A 172 5.95 -4.08 7.71
N THR A 173 5.77 -3.94 9.03
CA THR A 173 4.56 -4.38 9.72
C THR A 173 3.74 -3.17 10.15
N LEU A 174 2.47 -3.12 9.75
CA LEU A 174 1.51 -2.10 10.13
C LEU A 174 0.30 -2.75 10.80
N ALA A 175 0.03 -2.38 12.04
CA ALA A 175 -1.17 -2.80 12.76
C ALA A 175 -2.00 -1.57 13.14
N LEU A 176 -3.28 -1.63 12.80
CA LEU A 176 -4.29 -0.62 13.09
C LEU A 176 -5.33 -1.22 14.03
N ASP A 177 -5.57 -0.57 15.17
CA ASP A 177 -6.62 -0.92 16.12
C ASP A 177 -7.45 0.31 16.46
N SER A 178 -8.76 0.24 16.25
CA SER A 178 -9.68 1.36 16.47
C SER A 178 -9.30 2.65 15.72
N VAL A 179 -8.73 2.53 14.52
CA VAL A 179 -8.26 3.65 13.70
C VAL A 179 -9.30 4.04 12.63
N THR A 180 -9.37 5.33 12.31
CA THR A 180 -10.12 5.82 11.15
C THR A 180 -9.21 6.48 10.12
N LEU A 181 -9.24 5.99 8.88
CA LEU A 181 -8.55 6.61 7.75
C LEU A 181 -9.59 7.23 6.81
N THR A 182 -9.52 8.55 6.63
CA THR A 182 -10.52 9.30 5.86
C THR A 182 -9.97 10.41 5.00
N GLY A 183 -10.57 10.66 3.83
CA GLY A 183 -10.18 11.74 2.93
C GLY A 183 -8.78 11.59 2.32
N ASN A 184 -8.11 10.45 2.50
CA ASN A 184 -6.76 10.24 1.98
C ASN A 184 -6.83 9.93 0.48
N VAL A 185 -5.89 10.47 -0.29
CA VAL A 185 -5.87 10.37 -1.75
C VAL A 185 -4.50 9.93 -2.25
N ALA A 186 -4.50 8.90 -3.10
CA ALA A 186 -3.36 8.52 -3.92
C ALA A 186 -3.61 8.93 -5.37
N GLN A 187 -2.91 9.94 -5.87
CA GLN A 187 -3.08 10.51 -7.21
C GLN A 187 -1.90 10.18 -8.12
N GLY A 188 -2.14 9.49 -9.22
CA GLY A 188 -1.16 9.35 -10.30
C GLY A 188 -0.88 10.68 -10.98
N GLY A 189 0.36 10.88 -11.42
CA GLY A 189 0.77 12.07 -12.14
C GLY A 189 0.06 12.20 -13.49
N GLY A 190 -0.24 13.43 -13.87
CA GLY A 190 -0.94 13.77 -15.10
C GLY A 190 -0.02 14.26 -16.20
N GLY A 191 -0.60 14.49 -17.37
CA GLY A 191 0.12 14.97 -18.54
C GLY A 191 -0.03 16.46 -18.88
N ASN A 192 -0.75 17.21 -18.05
CA ASN A 192 -1.09 18.60 -18.31
C ASN A 192 -0.12 19.58 -17.62
N THR A 193 1.14 19.55 -18.03
CA THR A 193 2.16 20.49 -17.56
C THR A 193 2.41 21.58 -18.58
N SER A 194 2.48 22.84 -18.14
CA SER A 194 2.93 23.98 -18.94
C SER A 194 4.42 23.87 -19.24
N GLY A 195 4.82 23.00 -20.18
CA GLY A 195 6.23 22.82 -20.55
C GLY A 195 6.49 21.57 -21.37
N ASN A 196 7.57 21.61 -22.17
CA ASN A 196 8.06 20.44 -22.91
C ASN A 196 8.89 19.57 -21.97
N ILE A 197 8.29 18.54 -21.38
CA ILE A 197 8.92 17.60 -20.46
C ILE A 197 9.06 16.27 -21.20
N TYR A 198 10.29 15.89 -21.56
CA TYR A 198 10.55 14.66 -22.31
C TYR A 198 10.92 13.48 -21.40
N GLY A 199 11.46 13.73 -20.20
CA GLY A 199 11.73 12.69 -19.21
C GLY A 199 10.44 12.16 -18.58
N GLY A 200 10.42 10.87 -18.24
CA GLY A 200 9.35 10.27 -17.44
C GLY A 200 9.40 10.77 -16.00
N ALA A 201 8.26 10.88 -15.33
CA ALA A 201 8.19 11.37 -13.96
C ALA A 201 8.39 10.25 -12.91
N GLY A 202 8.63 10.63 -11.66
CA GLY A 202 8.81 9.71 -10.52
C GLY A 202 7.65 9.77 -9.52
N MET A 203 7.79 9.08 -8.37
CA MET A 203 6.73 8.98 -7.34
C MET A 203 6.47 10.25 -6.51
N GLY A 204 7.19 11.33 -6.77
CA GLY A 204 6.95 12.62 -6.12
C GLY A 204 7.59 13.81 -6.82
N GLN A 205 8.12 13.58 -8.03
CA GLN A 205 8.78 14.62 -8.81
C GLN A 205 8.38 14.49 -10.26
N ASP A 206 7.98 15.63 -10.83
CA ASP A 206 7.71 15.76 -12.25
C ASP A 206 8.91 15.32 -13.08
N GLY A 207 8.62 14.85 -14.29
CA GLY A 207 9.65 14.68 -15.31
C GLY A 207 10.39 15.99 -15.52
N GLN A 208 11.66 15.92 -15.89
CA GLN A 208 12.44 17.09 -16.25
C GLN A 208 12.64 17.13 -17.76
N PHE A 209 13.26 18.19 -18.27
CA PHE A 209 13.37 18.42 -19.72
C PHE A 209 13.86 17.18 -20.46
N TYR A 210 15.04 16.65 -20.12
CA TYR A 210 15.54 15.39 -20.70
C TYR A 210 15.71 14.24 -19.69
N THR A 211 15.71 14.54 -18.39
CA THR A 211 15.95 13.57 -17.31
C THR A 211 14.65 13.15 -16.62
N GLY A 212 14.65 11.95 -16.04
CA GLY A 212 13.50 11.47 -15.28
C GLY A 212 13.31 12.19 -13.94
N GLY A 213 12.09 12.12 -13.40
CA GLY A 213 11.78 12.52 -12.03
C GLY A 213 12.08 11.42 -11.02
N GLY A 214 12.33 11.79 -9.76
CA GLY A 214 12.52 10.89 -8.62
C GLY A 214 11.42 10.98 -7.56
N PHE A 215 11.81 10.84 -6.30
CA PHE A 215 10.88 10.79 -5.15
C PHE A 215 10.44 12.17 -4.61
N GLY A 216 10.79 13.28 -5.26
CA GLY A 216 10.43 14.64 -4.82
C GLY A 216 11.48 15.35 -3.96
N GLY A 217 12.53 14.65 -3.51
CA GLY A 217 13.62 15.26 -2.74
C GLY A 217 14.77 14.29 -2.45
N PRO A 218 15.83 14.74 -1.74
CA PRO A 218 17.01 13.93 -1.44
C PRO A 218 16.71 12.86 -0.38
N LEU A 219 17.35 11.69 -0.50
CA LEU A 219 17.19 10.56 0.43
C LEU A 219 18.36 10.36 1.43
N GLY A 220 19.24 11.33 1.60
CA GLY A 220 20.29 11.32 2.64
C GLY A 220 21.43 10.29 2.47
N ALA A 221 21.28 9.23 1.66
CA ALA A 221 22.36 8.34 1.21
C ALA A 221 22.08 7.77 -0.20
N SER A 222 23.03 7.03 -0.79
CA SER A 222 22.83 6.33 -2.08
C SER A 222 22.02 5.05 -1.87
N TYR A 223 20.70 5.10 -2.08
CA TYR A 223 19.81 3.96 -1.91
C TYR A 223 19.17 3.54 -3.24
N GLY A 224 19.03 2.24 -3.46
CA GLY A 224 18.70 1.72 -4.79
C GLY A 224 19.91 1.89 -5.70
N GLY A 225 20.33 0.79 -6.32
CA GLY A 225 21.60 0.77 -7.00
C GLY A 225 21.78 1.87 -8.06
N ASN A 226 23.03 2.26 -8.31
CA ASN A 226 23.34 3.26 -9.34
C ASN A 226 22.68 2.83 -10.66
N GLY A 227 21.88 3.71 -11.24
CA GLY A 227 21.38 3.48 -12.58
C GLY A 227 22.54 3.44 -13.57
N GLY A 228 22.48 2.54 -14.54
CA GLY A 228 23.45 2.46 -15.60
C GLY A 228 23.53 3.76 -16.40
N VAL A 229 24.72 4.04 -16.92
CA VAL A 229 24.99 5.18 -17.81
C VAL A 229 24.41 4.86 -19.21
N ALA A 230 23.89 5.88 -19.89
CA ALA A 230 23.46 5.76 -21.28
C ALA A 230 24.68 5.55 -22.20
N GLY A 231 24.69 4.47 -22.98
CA GLY A 231 25.55 4.33 -24.15
C GLY A 231 24.98 5.05 -25.37
N SER A 232 25.68 5.04 -26.49
CA SER A 232 25.47 5.82 -27.74
C SER A 232 24.13 5.62 -28.48
N GLY A 233 22.98 5.70 -27.79
CA GLY A 233 21.62 5.57 -28.35
C GLY A 233 20.57 4.93 -27.43
N GLY A 234 20.90 4.56 -26.18
CA GLY A 234 19.95 3.91 -25.25
C GLY A 234 20.17 4.28 -23.78
N GLY A 235 19.07 4.61 -23.07
CA GLY A 235 19.09 4.95 -21.65
C GLY A 235 19.45 3.75 -20.75
N GLY A 236 20.24 3.97 -19.69
CA GLY A 236 20.61 2.90 -18.77
C GLY A 236 19.46 2.43 -17.87
N GLY A 237 19.62 1.23 -17.31
CA GLY A 237 18.70 0.63 -16.35
C GLY A 237 18.81 1.31 -14.99
N GLY A 238 17.75 1.53 -14.23
CA GLY A 238 17.82 2.09 -12.89
C GLY A 238 17.76 1.01 -11.80
N GLY A 239 18.18 1.35 -10.59
CA GLY A 239 18.39 0.38 -9.51
C GLY A 239 17.13 -0.17 -8.84
N GLY A 240 17.26 -1.33 -8.20
CA GLY A 240 16.21 -2.05 -7.49
C GLY A 240 16.04 -1.64 -6.01
N PHE A 241 15.17 -2.35 -5.30
CA PHE A 241 14.91 -2.14 -3.86
C PHE A 241 16.05 -2.62 -2.93
N LEU A 242 17.03 -3.35 -3.43
CA LEU A 242 18.12 -3.89 -2.62
C LEU A 242 19.41 -3.07 -2.77
N ALA A 243 20.24 -3.04 -1.74
CA ALA A 243 21.58 -2.49 -1.84
C ALA A 243 22.40 -3.22 -2.91
N GLY A 244 23.08 -2.47 -3.79
CA GLY A 244 23.86 -3.03 -4.90
C GLY A 244 23.03 -3.66 -6.03
N ALA A 245 21.70 -3.56 -5.99
CA ALA A 245 20.85 -3.87 -7.13
C ALA A 245 20.94 -2.72 -8.16
N ASP A 246 22.14 -2.47 -8.68
CA ASP A 246 22.42 -1.47 -9.70
C ASP A 246 21.75 -1.88 -11.02
N GLY A 247 21.32 -0.89 -11.79
CA GLY A 247 20.92 -1.14 -13.17
C GLY A 247 22.14 -1.12 -14.10
N ALA A 248 22.08 -1.84 -15.21
CA ALA A 248 23.17 -1.90 -16.19
C ALA A 248 23.09 -0.74 -17.19
N ASN A 249 24.22 -0.46 -17.84
CA ASN A 249 24.30 0.55 -18.91
C ASN A 249 23.48 0.13 -20.14
N GLY A 250 22.91 1.12 -20.84
CA GLY A 250 22.31 0.91 -22.16
C GLY A 250 23.36 0.94 -23.27
N ASN A 251 22.97 0.52 -24.48
CA ASN A 251 23.77 0.62 -25.70
C ASN A 251 22.98 1.32 -26.83
N ALA A 252 23.61 1.50 -27.99
CA ALA A 252 23.01 2.21 -29.13
C ALA A 252 21.71 1.62 -29.68
N ALA A 253 21.46 0.33 -29.42
CA ALA A 253 20.32 -0.42 -29.95
C ALA A 253 19.28 -0.79 -28.89
N ALA A 254 19.63 -0.76 -27.60
CA ALA A 254 18.78 -1.17 -26.49
C ALA A 254 19.15 -0.41 -25.21
N GLY A 255 18.17 -0.11 -24.37
CA GLY A 255 18.47 0.43 -23.05
C GLY A 255 19.08 -0.63 -22.11
N GLY A 256 19.53 -0.18 -20.95
CA GLY A 256 20.20 -1.01 -19.95
C GLY A 256 19.24 -1.76 -19.02
N VAL A 257 19.64 -2.94 -18.54
CA VAL A 257 18.77 -3.75 -17.69
C VAL A 257 18.54 -3.10 -16.32
N GLY A 258 17.29 -3.02 -15.85
CA GLY A 258 16.99 -2.53 -14.50
C GLY A 258 17.59 -3.42 -13.42
N GLY A 259 17.92 -2.85 -12.27
CA GLY A 259 18.45 -3.57 -11.12
C GLY A 259 17.34 -4.23 -10.30
N GLY A 260 17.64 -5.40 -9.72
CA GLY A 260 16.79 -6.11 -8.77
C GLY A 260 16.01 -7.29 -9.34
N LEU A 261 15.57 -8.19 -8.45
CA LEU A 261 14.99 -9.49 -8.82
C LEU A 261 13.47 -9.47 -9.07
N GLY A 262 12.80 -8.35 -8.78
CA GLY A 262 11.35 -8.29 -8.54
C GLY A 262 10.42 -8.30 -9.77
N ARG A 263 10.89 -7.97 -10.98
CA ARG A 263 10.11 -8.02 -12.25
C ARG A 263 8.64 -7.55 -12.17
N LEU A 264 8.36 -6.44 -11.47
CA LEU A 264 6.99 -6.05 -11.06
C LEU A 264 6.10 -5.44 -12.17
N GLY A 265 6.53 -5.34 -13.44
CA GLY A 265 5.78 -4.61 -14.47
C GLY A 265 5.20 -5.43 -15.63
N SER A 266 5.38 -6.75 -15.68
CA SER A 266 5.14 -7.53 -16.91
C SER A 266 3.82 -8.33 -16.91
N ILE A 267 2.68 -7.78 -17.35
CA ILE A 267 1.48 -8.58 -17.70
C ILE A 267 0.66 -7.93 -18.83
N PRO A 268 0.40 -8.60 -19.99
CA PRO A 268 0.93 -9.89 -20.48
C PRO A 268 2.37 -9.69 -21.07
N PRO A 269 3.15 -10.73 -21.46
CA PRO A 269 4.62 -10.63 -21.59
C PRO A 269 5.02 -9.46 -22.51
N GLY A 270 5.64 -8.46 -21.90
CA GLY A 270 5.82 -7.13 -22.43
C GLY A 270 6.46 -6.24 -21.37
N ASP A 271 7.72 -6.53 -21.08
CA ASP A 271 8.82 -5.62 -20.72
C ASP A 271 8.66 -4.58 -19.60
N GLY A 272 7.74 -4.79 -18.66
CA GLY A 272 7.82 -4.09 -17.38
C GLY A 272 8.72 -4.82 -16.38
N GLY A 273 9.96 -4.33 -16.22
CA GLY A 273 10.85 -4.72 -15.12
C GLY A 273 11.71 -5.97 -15.33
N SER A 274 11.70 -6.58 -16.51
CA SER A 274 12.85 -7.37 -16.99
C SER A 274 13.64 -6.47 -17.91
N GLY A 275 14.84 -6.10 -17.52
CA GLY A 275 15.80 -5.69 -18.52
C GLY A 275 16.01 -6.81 -19.53
N GLY A 276 15.75 -6.51 -20.79
CA GLY A 276 16.13 -7.30 -21.96
C GLY A 276 15.49 -8.68 -22.07
N ASP A 277 14.36 -8.78 -22.79
CA ASP A 277 14.20 -9.93 -23.68
C ASP A 277 14.82 -9.60 -25.05
N VAL A 278 15.69 -10.50 -25.47
CA VAL A 278 16.53 -10.40 -26.66
C VAL A 278 15.65 -10.68 -27.88
N GLY A 279 15.03 -9.64 -28.47
CA GLY A 279 14.09 -9.86 -29.57
C GLY A 279 13.80 -8.63 -30.42
N GLN A 280 14.79 -8.17 -31.20
CA GLN A 280 14.65 -7.35 -32.42
C GLN A 280 13.68 -6.14 -32.33
N GLY A 281 14.18 -5.00 -31.82
CA GLY A 281 13.58 -3.69 -32.09
C GLY A 281 13.40 -2.74 -30.89
N ALA A 282 14.51 -2.12 -30.46
CA ALA A 282 14.61 -0.80 -29.82
C ALA A 282 13.77 -0.46 -28.55
N GLY A 283 14.46 -0.35 -27.40
CA GLY A 283 14.07 0.55 -26.29
C GLY A 283 13.86 -0.03 -24.88
N ALA A 284 14.74 -0.90 -24.38
CA ALA A 284 14.56 -1.57 -23.07
C ALA A 284 15.54 -1.11 -21.97
N GLY A 285 15.46 0.16 -21.54
CA GLY A 285 16.23 0.66 -20.39
C GLY A 285 15.34 0.74 -19.16
N GLY A 286 15.47 -0.11 -18.14
CA GLY A 286 14.57 -0.03 -16.97
C GLY A 286 14.76 1.27 -16.18
N GLY A 287 13.74 1.87 -15.58
CA GLY A 287 13.96 2.90 -14.56
C GLY A 287 14.18 2.23 -13.19
N GLY A 288 14.78 2.94 -12.25
CA GLY A 288 15.01 2.43 -10.88
C GLY A 288 13.78 2.60 -10.01
N VAL A 289 13.78 2.05 -8.80
CA VAL A 289 12.70 2.30 -7.83
C VAL A 289 12.50 3.81 -7.66
N GLY A 290 11.29 4.29 -7.95
CA GLY A 290 10.89 5.69 -7.88
C GLY A 290 11.39 6.61 -8.99
N GLY A 291 12.20 6.11 -9.94
CA GLY A 291 12.81 6.91 -11.01
C GLY A 291 12.09 6.77 -12.35
N GLY A 292 11.80 7.90 -13.01
CA GLY A 292 11.33 7.96 -14.38
C GLY A 292 12.46 7.77 -15.42
N GLY A 293 12.10 7.32 -16.62
CA GLY A 293 13.04 7.09 -17.71
C GLY A 293 13.47 8.38 -18.44
N GLY A 294 14.73 8.46 -18.86
CA GLY A 294 15.23 9.58 -19.67
C GLY A 294 14.70 9.55 -21.10
N SER A 295 14.70 10.69 -21.80
CA SER A 295 14.25 10.77 -23.21
C SER A 295 15.35 10.48 -24.23
N GLY A 296 14.97 10.15 -25.46
CA GLY A 296 15.90 9.93 -26.57
C GLY A 296 15.89 11.04 -27.64
N ALA A 297 16.53 12.19 -27.39
CA ALA A 297 17.08 13.09 -28.43
C ALA A 297 17.89 14.31 -27.89
N GLY A 298 19.08 14.56 -28.49
CA GLY A 298 19.60 15.89 -28.89
C GLY A 298 20.18 16.90 -27.88
N SER A 299 21.53 16.89 -27.74
CA SER A 299 22.43 17.99 -27.32
C SER A 299 22.15 18.78 -26.02
N GLY A 300 22.98 18.57 -25.00
CA GLY A 300 23.07 19.45 -23.82
C GLY A 300 23.33 18.72 -22.51
N ASN A 301 24.61 18.59 -22.13
CA ASN A 301 25.10 18.02 -20.86
C ASN A 301 24.18 18.25 -19.64
N GLY A 302 23.75 17.18 -18.99
CA GLY A 302 22.95 17.26 -17.75
C GLY A 302 23.30 16.12 -16.79
N ALA A 303 23.81 16.49 -15.61
CA ALA A 303 24.10 15.60 -14.49
C ALA A 303 22.82 15.29 -13.71
N GLY A 304 22.47 14.02 -13.60
CA GLY A 304 21.58 13.46 -12.60
C GLY A 304 22.13 13.52 -11.16
N GLY A 305 21.19 13.52 -10.23
CA GLY A 305 21.48 13.38 -8.81
C GLY A 305 21.90 11.96 -8.46
N ALA A 306 22.18 11.74 -7.17
CA ALA A 306 22.48 10.43 -6.57
C ALA A 306 21.38 9.36 -6.72
N PHE A 307 20.32 9.67 -7.51
CA PHE A 307 19.16 8.87 -7.89
C PHE A 307 18.82 9.08 -9.39
N GLY A 308 19.78 8.83 -10.28
CA GLY A 308 19.56 8.69 -11.73
C GLY A 308 20.20 9.78 -12.60
N ASN A 309 21.36 9.48 -13.19
CA ASN A 309 21.97 10.20 -14.32
C ASN A 309 21.63 9.51 -15.64
N GLY A 310 20.57 9.95 -16.32
CA GLY A 310 20.31 9.61 -17.72
C GLY A 310 20.71 10.75 -18.65
N GLY A 311 21.94 10.68 -19.19
CA GLY A 311 22.52 11.68 -20.10
C GLY A 311 22.24 11.44 -21.59
N LEU A 312 22.50 12.48 -22.39
CA LEU A 312 22.19 12.64 -23.81
C LEU A 312 23.23 12.01 -24.75
N SER A 313 22.78 11.51 -25.92
CA SER A 313 23.21 11.98 -27.27
C SER A 313 22.64 11.08 -28.38
N SER A 314 22.14 11.72 -29.45
CA SER A 314 21.67 11.20 -30.76
C SER A 314 20.54 10.15 -30.78
N VAL A 315 19.38 10.54 -31.33
CA VAL A 315 18.29 9.69 -31.90
C VAL A 315 18.13 8.30 -31.24
N GLY A 316 17.61 8.27 -30.01
CA GLY A 316 17.48 7.03 -29.23
C GLY A 316 16.04 6.72 -28.83
N ALA A 317 15.81 5.49 -28.39
CA ALA A 317 14.55 5.11 -27.73
C ALA A 317 14.41 5.82 -26.38
N GLY A 318 13.17 5.96 -25.91
CA GLY A 318 12.92 6.45 -24.55
C GLY A 318 13.39 5.42 -23.51
N GLY A 319 13.98 5.88 -22.42
CA GLY A 319 14.26 5.05 -21.25
C GLY A 319 12.95 4.62 -20.59
N GLY A 320 12.83 3.39 -20.15
CA GLY A 320 11.70 2.92 -19.36
C GLY A 320 11.70 3.49 -17.94
N GLY A 321 10.53 3.44 -17.29
CA GLY A 321 10.34 3.79 -15.90
C GLY A 321 10.50 2.59 -14.97
N GLY A 322 10.78 2.85 -13.70
CA GLY A 322 10.87 1.82 -12.67
C GLY A 322 9.64 1.75 -11.79
N PHE A 323 9.75 1.19 -10.59
CA PHE A 323 8.62 1.13 -9.66
C PHE A 323 8.11 2.55 -9.36
N GLY A 324 6.89 2.86 -9.81
CA GLY A 324 6.25 4.16 -9.70
C GLY A 324 6.78 5.26 -10.64
N GLY A 325 7.71 4.93 -11.54
CA GLY A 325 8.28 5.87 -12.51
C GLY A 325 7.71 5.67 -13.93
N GLY A 326 7.47 6.77 -14.64
CA GLY A 326 7.04 6.75 -16.04
C GLY A 326 8.19 6.62 -17.03
N GLY A 327 7.90 6.21 -18.27
CA GLY A 327 8.89 6.09 -19.34
C GLY A 327 9.20 7.43 -20.03
N GLY A 328 10.39 7.59 -20.58
CA GLY A 328 10.79 8.79 -21.32
C GLY A 328 10.27 8.81 -22.75
N TRP A 329 10.19 10.01 -23.32
CA TRP A 329 9.81 10.23 -24.71
C TRP A 329 10.87 9.74 -25.71
N CYS A 330 10.45 9.31 -26.91
CA CYS A 330 11.38 9.09 -28.03
C CYS A 330 11.28 10.22 -29.07
N GLY A 331 12.42 10.85 -29.40
CA GLY A 331 12.48 11.99 -30.32
C GLY A 331 12.95 11.67 -31.74
N ALA A 332 13.22 10.39 -32.06
CA ALA A 332 13.69 10.03 -33.39
C ALA A 332 12.52 9.82 -34.39
N PRO A 333 12.69 10.21 -35.66
CA PRO A 333 11.62 10.18 -36.67
C PRO A 333 11.22 8.79 -37.18
N SER A 334 12.02 7.74 -36.93
CA SER A 334 11.68 6.35 -37.27
C SER A 334 12.61 5.33 -36.57
N GLY A 335 12.05 4.18 -36.17
CA GLY A 335 12.82 2.98 -35.79
C GLY A 335 13.13 2.80 -34.28
N VAL A 336 12.55 3.64 -33.42
CA VAL A 336 12.72 3.55 -31.95
C VAL A 336 11.37 3.72 -31.25
N THR A 337 11.24 3.20 -30.03
CA THR A 337 9.98 3.23 -29.25
C THR A 337 10.07 4.22 -28.09
N GLY A 338 8.95 4.83 -27.72
CA GLY A 338 8.83 5.55 -26.45
C GLY A 338 9.10 4.63 -25.26
N GLY A 339 9.65 5.16 -24.18
CA GLY A 339 9.99 4.37 -23.01
C GLY A 339 8.75 3.75 -22.35
N PHE A 340 8.84 2.49 -21.97
CA PHE A 340 7.75 1.84 -21.22
C PHE A 340 7.64 2.40 -19.81
N GLY A 341 6.42 2.56 -19.30
CA GLY A 341 6.22 2.87 -17.88
C GLY A 341 6.59 1.68 -17.00
N GLY A 342 7.06 1.94 -15.78
CA GLY A 342 7.23 0.88 -14.79
C GLY A 342 5.94 0.62 -14.01
N PHE A 343 5.99 -0.15 -12.92
CA PHE A 343 4.79 -0.44 -12.11
C PHE A 343 4.10 0.86 -11.67
N GLY A 344 2.86 1.10 -12.13
CA GLY A 344 2.12 2.34 -11.91
C GLY A 344 2.55 3.56 -12.76
N GLY A 345 3.63 3.48 -13.52
CA GLY A 345 4.10 4.58 -14.37
C GLY A 345 3.48 4.58 -15.76
N GLY A 346 3.25 5.78 -16.30
CA GLY A 346 2.81 5.96 -17.68
C GLY A 346 3.92 5.68 -18.69
N GLY A 347 3.55 5.34 -19.92
CA GLY A 347 4.48 5.19 -21.05
C GLY A 347 4.81 6.52 -21.71
N GLY A 348 6.03 6.67 -22.20
CA GLY A 348 6.45 7.83 -23.00
C GLY A 348 5.83 7.82 -24.39
N GLY A 349 5.54 9.00 -24.95
CA GLY A 349 4.94 9.10 -26.27
C GLY A 349 5.91 8.81 -27.41
N GLY A 350 5.35 8.49 -28.57
CA GLY A 350 6.10 8.27 -29.81
C GLY A 350 5.88 9.39 -30.82
N PHE A 351 6.96 9.83 -31.47
CA PHE A 351 6.93 10.91 -32.44
C PHE A 351 6.95 10.40 -33.88
N SER A 352 6.17 11.02 -34.78
CA SER A 352 6.12 10.64 -36.20
C SER A 352 5.74 9.15 -36.37
N SER A 353 6.57 8.34 -37.05
CA SER A 353 6.33 6.91 -37.28
C SER A 353 6.76 6.00 -36.12
N SER A 354 7.32 6.57 -35.06
CA SER A 354 7.86 5.81 -33.93
C SER A 354 6.74 5.27 -33.02
N PRO A 355 6.79 3.97 -32.62
CA PRO A 355 5.83 3.41 -31.69
C PRO A 355 5.85 4.10 -30.32
N GLN A 356 4.69 4.16 -29.65
CA GLN A 356 4.59 4.67 -28.29
C GLN A 356 5.07 3.66 -27.23
N GLY A 357 5.49 4.17 -26.07
CA GLY A 357 5.67 3.37 -24.87
C GLY A 357 4.32 2.94 -24.29
N ARG A 358 4.19 1.65 -23.97
CA ARG A 358 3.13 1.12 -23.09
C ARG A 358 3.30 1.66 -21.66
N GLY A 359 2.20 1.83 -20.94
CA GLY A 359 2.26 2.02 -19.48
C GLY A 359 2.60 0.71 -18.80
N GLY A 360 3.12 0.78 -17.57
CA GLY A 360 3.22 -0.42 -16.74
C GLY A 360 1.90 -0.74 -16.06
N PHE A 361 1.91 -1.65 -15.07
CA PHE A 361 0.69 -2.06 -14.37
C PHE A 361 -0.10 -0.86 -13.83
N GLY A 362 -1.33 -0.66 -14.33
CA GLY A 362 -2.18 0.49 -13.97
C GLY A 362 -1.76 1.83 -14.57
N GLY A 363 -0.62 1.93 -15.24
CA GLY A 363 -0.16 3.14 -15.93
C GLY A 363 -0.77 3.26 -17.33
N GLY A 364 -0.99 4.48 -17.79
CA GLY A 364 -1.47 4.77 -19.14
C GLY A 364 -0.38 4.63 -20.20
N ALA A 365 -0.71 4.11 -21.38
CA ALA A 365 0.21 4.14 -22.51
C ALA A 365 0.38 5.56 -23.08
N GLY A 366 1.57 5.86 -23.59
CA GLY A 366 1.79 7.04 -24.41
C GLY A 366 1.03 6.98 -25.73
N ARG A 367 1.13 8.05 -26.52
CA ARG A 367 0.44 8.18 -27.80
C ARG A 367 1.39 8.54 -28.94
N SER A 368 1.23 7.85 -30.05
CA SER A 368 1.79 8.21 -31.36
C SER A 368 0.68 8.69 -32.31
N PRO A 369 0.98 9.59 -33.26
CA PRO A 369 2.28 10.22 -33.55
C PRO A 369 2.53 11.51 -32.75
N SER A 370 1.62 11.89 -31.84
CA SER A 370 1.64 13.19 -31.15
C SER A 370 2.73 13.32 -30.08
N GLY A 371 3.39 12.22 -29.70
CA GLY A 371 4.44 12.23 -28.69
C GLY A 371 3.94 12.37 -27.26
N ASN A 372 2.63 12.35 -27.01
CA ASN A 372 2.06 12.58 -25.69
C ASN A 372 2.32 11.40 -24.74
N GLY A 373 2.71 11.69 -23.50
CA GLY A 373 2.89 10.70 -22.44
C GLY A 373 1.58 10.20 -21.84
N GLY A 374 1.59 8.97 -21.32
CA GLY A 374 0.48 8.40 -20.57
C GLY A 374 0.49 8.83 -19.10
N GLY A 375 -0.68 8.84 -18.45
CA GLY A 375 -0.82 9.17 -17.04
C GLY A 375 -0.35 8.05 -16.11
N GLY A 376 0.06 8.40 -14.89
CA GLY A 376 0.44 7.44 -13.86
C GLY A 376 -0.75 6.89 -13.08
N ALA A 377 -0.59 5.78 -12.36
CA ALA A 377 -1.63 5.16 -11.55
C ALA A 377 -1.79 5.85 -10.18
N GLY A 378 -3.00 5.82 -9.64
CA GLY A 378 -3.25 6.08 -8.22
C GLY A 378 -3.56 4.76 -7.52
N MET A 379 -2.82 4.39 -6.48
CA MET A 379 -2.96 3.08 -5.84
C MET A 379 -3.06 3.19 -4.32
N GLY A 380 -4.08 2.58 -3.72
CA GLY A 380 -4.23 2.55 -2.26
C GLY A 380 -4.55 3.94 -1.73
N GLY A 381 -5.78 4.41 -1.91
CA GLY A 381 -6.16 5.78 -1.54
C GLY A 381 -5.84 6.09 -0.08
N ALA A 382 -6.00 5.11 0.82
CA ALA A 382 -5.47 5.18 2.17
C ALA A 382 -4.09 4.51 2.27
N ILE A 383 -4.00 3.22 1.94
CA ILE A 383 -2.81 2.40 2.24
C ILE A 383 -2.34 1.68 0.99
N PHE A 384 -1.04 1.81 0.72
CA PHE A 384 -0.32 0.96 -0.22
C PHE A 384 0.59 0.02 0.57
N ASN A 385 0.26 -1.27 0.60
CA ASN A 385 1.05 -2.31 1.25
C ASN A 385 1.87 -3.06 0.21
N HIS A 386 3.20 -3.14 0.38
CA HIS A 386 4.10 -3.78 -0.57
C HIS A 386 5.11 -4.69 0.11
N ALA A 387 4.98 -6.00 -0.09
CA ALA A 387 5.75 -7.03 0.60
C ALA A 387 5.64 -7.04 2.14
N GLY A 388 4.94 -6.06 2.72
CA GLY A 388 4.70 -5.92 4.14
C GLY A 388 3.47 -6.67 4.63
N THR A 389 3.26 -6.57 5.95
CA THR A 389 2.09 -7.10 6.65
C THR A 389 1.23 -5.93 7.14
N LEU A 390 -0.07 -6.01 6.87
CA LEU A 390 -1.09 -5.07 7.32
C LEU A 390 -2.17 -5.82 8.11
N SER A 391 -2.45 -5.39 9.34
CA SER A 391 -3.55 -5.90 10.16
C SER A 391 -4.48 -4.76 10.55
N LEU A 392 -5.78 -4.94 10.29
CA LEU A 392 -6.85 -4.05 10.71
C LEU A 392 -7.73 -4.78 11.73
N VAL A 393 -7.92 -4.18 12.89
CA VAL A 393 -8.90 -4.60 13.90
C VAL A 393 -9.74 -3.38 14.24
N ASN A 394 -11.07 -3.52 14.27
CA ASN A 394 -11.97 -2.43 14.65
C ASN A 394 -11.73 -1.12 13.88
N THR A 395 -11.34 -1.20 12.62
CA THR A 395 -10.85 -0.04 11.87
C THR A 395 -11.88 0.39 10.83
N THR A 396 -12.05 1.70 10.63
CA THR A 396 -12.90 2.27 9.56
C THR A 396 -12.04 2.96 8.49
N LEU A 397 -12.11 2.48 7.25
CA LEU A 397 -11.52 3.17 6.07
C LEU A 397 -12.68 3.71 5.22
N SER A 398 -12.85 5.03 5.20
CA SER A 398 -13.96 5.66 4.48
C SER A 398 -13.60 6.97 3.80
N GLY A 399 -14.14 7.21 2.60
CA GLY A 399 -13.91 8.46 1.88
C GLY A 399 -12.48 8.60 1.32
N ASN A 400 -11.72 7.52 1.22
CA ASN A 400 -10.40 7.54 0.59
C ASN A 400 -10.52 7.37 -0.93
N SER A 401 -9.53 7.84 -1.68
CA SER A 401 -9.61 7.90 -3.14
C SER A 401 -8.30 7.49 -3.82
N ALA A 402 -8.34 6.55 -4.76
CA ALA A 402 -7.21 6.22 -5.61
C ALA A 402 -7.48 6.69 -7.04
N ASN A 403 -6.70 7.66 -7.51
CA ASN A 403 -6.98 8.40 -8.73
C ASN A 403 -5.86 8.19 -9.75
N GLY A 404 -6.13 7.53 -10.87
CA GLY A 404 -5.23 7.55 -12.00
C GLY A 404 -5.00 8.99 -12.49
N GLY A 405 -3.85 9.28 -13.06
CA GLY A 405 -3.52 10.56 -13.67
C GLY A 405 -4.03 10.64 -15.12
N ALA A 406 -4.34 11.83 -15.59
CA ALA A 406 -4.77 12.02 -16.98
C ALA A 406 -3.58 11.91 -17.94
N GLY A 407 -3.75 11.28 -19.10
CA GLY A 407 -2.74 11.31 -20.16
C GLY A 407 -2.53 12.71 -20.73
N ALA A 408 -1.36 12.97 -21.33
CA ALA A 408 -1.00 14.28 -21.85
C ALA A 408 -1.70 14.62 -23.17
N GLY A 409 -1.99 15.90 -23.41
CA GLY A 409 -2.55 16.43 -24.65
C GLY A 409 -4.09 16.48 -24.68
N SER A 410 -4.67 17.29 -25.57
CA SER A 410 -6.13 17.54 -25.64
C SER A 410 -6.82 16.96 -26.87
N SER A 411 -6.14 16.91 -28.02
CA SER A 411 -6.69 16.43 -29.29
C SER A 411 -6.37 14.97 -29.58
N ASN A 412 -5.30 14.43 -28.99
CA ASN A 412 -4.89 13.04 -29.13
C ASN A 412 -4.16 12.58 -27.86
N PRO A 413 -4.87 12.49 -26.72
CA PRO A 413 -4.23 12.31 -25.44
C PRO A 413 -3.48 10.98 -25.35
N GLY A 414 -2.43 10.97 -24.53
CA GLY A 414 -1.97 9.73 -23.89
C GLY A 414 -3.12 9.07 -23.14
N ARG A 415 -3.00 7.78 -22.82
CA ARG A 415 -4.02 7.11 -22.03
C ARG A 415 -3.90 7.52 -20.58
N ASP A 416 -5.02 7.57 -19.88
CA ASP A 416 -5.04 7.81 -18.44
C ASP A 416 -4.39 6.65 -17.69
N GLY A 417 -3.92 6.91 -16.49
CA GLY A 417 -3.66 5.85 -15.51
C GLY A 417 -4.95 5.38 -14.85
N SER A 418 -4.85 4.27 -14.13
CA SER A 418 -5.95 3.68 -13.37
C SER A 418 -5.87 4.04 -11.89
N GLY A 419 -7.04 4.27 -11.28
CA GLY A 419 -7.25 4.20 -9.84
C GLY A 419 -7.45 2.75 -9.40
N LEU A 420 -6.69 2.29 -8.38
CA LEU A 420 -6.71 0.90 -7.91
C LEU A 420 -6.71 0.86 -6.38
N GLY A 421 -7.62 0.10 -5.77
CA GLY A 421 -7.65 0.01 -4.31
C GLY A 421 -8.01 1.35 -3.67
N GLY A 422 -9.25 1.81 -3.79
CA GLY A 422 -9.67 3.12 -3.28
C GLY A 422 -9.37 3.29 -1.78
N ALA A 423 -9.41 2.20 -1.01
CA ALA A 423 -8.89 2.16 0.35
C ALA A 423 -7.49 1.53 0.41
N ILE A 424 -7.38 0.25 0.01
CA ILE A 424 -6.16 -0.55 0.19
C ILE A 424 -5.70 -1.09 -1.16
N PHE A 425 -4.42 -0.91 -1.46
CA PHE A 425 -3.72 -1.66 -2.50
C PHE A 425 -2.65 -2.54 -1.85
N ASN A 426 -2.72 -3.85 -2.05
CA ASN A 426 -1.79 -4.84 -1.52
C ASN A 426 -1.00 -5.49 -2.66
N LEU A 427 0.30 -5.24 -2.69
CA LEU A 427 1.25 -5.79 -3.65
C LEU A 427 2.16 -6.81 -2.96
N ASN A 428 2.03 -8.09 -3.30
CA ASN A 428 2.90 -9.15 -2.80
C ASN A 428 3.03 -9.20 -1.26
N GLY A 429 2.02 -8.70 -0.54
CA GLY A 429 2.02 -8.59 0.91
C GLY A 429 0.86 -9.35 1.55
N THR A 430 0.80 -9.29 2.88
CA THR A 430 -0.27 -9.92 3.67
C THR A 430 -1.16 -8.84 4.26
N VAL A 431 -2.48 -8.99 4.09
CA VAL A 431 -3.50 -8.13 4.67
C VAL A 431 -4.47 -9.00 5.46
N SER A 432 -4.71 -8.66 6.72
CA SER A 432 -5.77 -9.22 7.55
C SER A 432 -6.73 -8.10 7.95
N VAL A 433 -8.01 -8.27 7.66
CA VAL A 433 -9.08 -7.34 8.04
C VAL A 433 -10.02 -8.10 8.98
N ASN A 434 -10.11 -7.63 10.21
CA ASN A 434 -10.91 -8.26 11.25
C ASN A 434 -11.86 -7.23 11.85
N PHE A 435 -13.16 -7.52 11.87
CA PHE A 435 -14.15 -6.65 12.47
C PHE A 435 -13.99 -5.18 12.06
N SER A 436 -13.79 -4.94 10.77
CA SER A 436 -13.47 -3.62 10.23
C SER A 436 -14.39 -3.26 9.07
N THR A 437 -14.56 -1.96 8.83
CA THR A 437 -15.46 -1.42 7.80
C THR A 437 -14.68 -0.65 6.75
N ILE A 438 -14.73 -1.12 5.49
CA ILE A 438 -14.12 -0.46 4.33
C ILE A 438 -15.25 -0.04 3.39
N ALA A 439 -15.63 1.24 3.44
CA ALA A 439 -16.79 1.72 2.70
C ALA A 439 -16.66 3.15 2.20
N ASN A 440 -17.45 3.54 1.20
CA ASN A 440 -17.45 4.90 0.63
C ASN A 440 -16.06 5.35 0.11
N ASN A 441 -15.19 4.41 -0.25
CA ASN A 441 -13.93 4.72 -0.93
C ASN A 441 -14.16 4.76 -2.43
N SER A 442 -13.29 5.47 -3.14
CA SER A 442 -13.47 5.70 -4.57
C SER A 442 -12.22 5.42 -5.39
N ILE A 443 -12.42 5.07 -6.65
CA ILE A 443 -11.38 5.09 -7.67
C ILE A 443 -11.76 6.04 -8.79
N VAL A 444 -10.80 6.80 -9.30
CA VAL A 444 -11.03 7.78 -10.38
C VAL A 444 -10.08 7.50 -11.54
N ARG A 445 -10.61 7.58 -12.77
CA ARG A 445 -9.96 7.21 -14.05
C ARG A 445 -9.57 5.73 -14.09
N THR A 446 -9.94 5.07 -15.18
CA THR A 446 -9.62 3.67 -15.41
C THR A 446 -9.13 3.55 -16.84
N ASN A 447 -7.98 2.92 -17.05
CA ASN A 447 -7.55 2.58 -18.40
C ASN A 447 -8.04 1.19 -18.77
N ALA A 448 -8.62 1.06 -19.95
CA ALA A 448 -9.18 -0.20 -20.43
C ALA A 448 -8.09 -1.19 -20.91
N ASP A 449 -6.81 -0.80 -20.86
CA ASP A 449 -5.78 -1.40 -21.69
C ASP A 449 -4.68 -2.15 -20.94
N GLN A 450 -4.26 -1.76 -19.73
CA GLN A 450 -3.13 -2.40 -19.00
C GLN A 450 -3.28 -2.43 -17.46
N GLY A 451 -4.45 -2.08 -16.92
CA GLY A 451 -4.79 -2.34 -15.53
C GLY A 451 -6.24 -1.95 -15.25
N PRO A 452 -7.14 -2.90 -14.91
CA PRO A 452 -8.54 -2.57 -14.71
C PRO A 452 -8.62 -1.61 -13.53
N GLY A 453 -9.04 -0.37 -13.75
CA GLY A 453 -9.36 0.52 -12.63
C GLY A 453 -10.54 -0.10 -11.88
N ASP A 454 -10.22 -0.79 -10.80
CA ASP A 454 -11.12 -1.72 -10.11
C ASP A 454 -10.67 -1.90 -8.65
N GLY A 455 -11.45 -2.61 -7.84
CA GLY A 455 -11.17 -2.81 -6.42
C GLY A 455 -11.36 -1.51 -5.64
N ALA A 456 -12.54 -0.90 -5.73
CA ALA A 456 -12.80 0.39 -5.10
C ALA A 456 -12.61 0.36 -3.56
N GLY A 457 -12.80 -0.80 -2.94
CA GLY A 457 -12.40 -1.03 -1.55
C GLY A 457 -10.95 -1.53 -1.48
N ILE A 458 -10.73 -2.79 -1.88
CA ILE A 458 -9.45 -3.49 -1.77
C ILE A 458 -9.01 -4.02 -3.13
N TYR A 459 -7.76 -3.78 -3.48
CA TYR A 459 -7.07 -4.43 -4.59
C TYR A 459 -5.86 -5.20 -4.07
N SER A 460 -5.90 -6.53 -4.13
CA SER A 460 -4.81 -7.41 -3.69
C SER A 460 -4.23 -8.16 -4.86
N VAL A 461 -2.90 -8.13 -5.00
CA VAL A 461 -2.23 -8.66 -6.19
C VAL A 461 -0.88 -9.29 -5.90
N ALA A 462 -0.68 -10.49 -6.45
CA ALA A 462 0.60 -11.20 -6.46
C ALA A 462 1.20 -11.16 -7.87
N ILE A 463 2.23 -10.34 -8.09
CA ILE A 463 2.88 -10.14 -9.39
C ILE A 463 4.40 -10.09 -9.32
N GLY A 464 5.02 -10.30 -10.48
CA GLY A 464 6.47 -10.30 -10.63
C GLY A 464 7.10 -11.46 -9.87
N ASN A 465 8.26 -11.20 -9.27
CA ASN A 465 8.96 -12.11 -8.38
C ASN A 465 9.19 -11.44 -7.03
N ARG A 466 9.44 -12.25 -6.00
CA ARG A 466 9.81 -11.75 -4.68
C ARG A 466 11.12 -10.97 -4.76
N ILE A 467 11.09 -9.73 -4.29
CA ILE A 467 12.20 -8.78 -4.38
C ILE A 467 13.47 -9.31 -3.72
N ALA A 468 13.34 -10.04 -2.61
CA ALA A 468 14.47 -10.49 -1.79
C ALA A 468 15.36 -11.54 -2.48
N ASP A 469 14.77 -12.46 -3.25
CA ASP A 469 15.52 -13.62 -3.79
C ASP A 469 15.01 -14.15 -5.14
N GLY A 470 14.06 -13.46 -5.77
CA GLY A 470 13.56 -13.82 -7.11
C GLY A 470 12.61 -15.01 -7.13
N ALA A 471 12.20 -15.56 -5.97
CA ALA A 471 11.18 -16.61 -5.89
C ALA A 471 9.79 -16.13 -6.31
N ALA A 472 8.79 -17.02 -6.28
CA ALA A 472 7.39 -16.64 -6.49
C ALA A 472 6.92 -15.60 -5.45
N SER A 473 6.16 -14.61 -5.92
CA SER A 473 5.47 -13.65 -5.07
C SER A 473 4.18 -14.26 -4.50
N VAL A 474 3.84 -13.85 -3.29
CA VAL A 474 2.60 -14.22 -2.61
C VAL A 474 1.88 -12.96 -2.16
N ALA A 475 0.58 -12.88 -2.42
CA ALA A 475 -0.31 -11.93 -1.78
C ALA A 475 -1.38 -12.70 -1.01
N LEU A 476 -1.57 -12.37 0.26
CA LEU A 476 -2.60 -12.99 1.10
C LEU A 476 -3.56 -11.91 1.58
N LEU A 477 -4.85 -12.08 1.30
CA LEU A 477 -5.93 -11.26 1.83
C LEU A 477 -6.84 -12.12 2.68
N THR A 478 -6.92 -11.85 3.98
CA THR A 478 -7.87 -12.48 4.90
C THR A 478 -8.90 -11.46 5.35
N LEU A 479 -10.19 -11.78 5.18
CA LEU A 479 -11.31 -11.01 5.70
C LEU A 479 -12.04 -11.83 6.77
N SER A 480 -12.28 -11.22 7.93
CA SER A 480 -12.88 -11.85 9.09
C SER A 480 -13.93 -10.94 9.71
N ASN A 481 -15.20 -11.37 9.77
CA ASN A 481 -16.28 -10.60 10.39
C ASN A 481 -16.33 -9.13 9.94
N SER A 482 -16.05 -8.87 8.65
CA SER A 482 -15.80 -7.52 8.13
C SER A 482 -16.74 -7.12 7.00
N LEU A 483 -16.82 -5.80 6.77
CA LEU A 483 -17.64 -5.17 5.73
C LEU A 483 -16.77 -4.52 4.66
N VAL A 484 -17.03 -4.85 3.38
CA VAL A 484 -16.44 -4.14 2.22
C VAL A 484 -17.55 -3.79 1.24
N THR A 485 -18.07 -2.56 1.33
CA THR A 485 -19.30 -2.16 0.61
C THR A 485 -19.35 -0.67 0.28
N GLY A 486 -20.23 -0.26 -0.63
CA GLY A 486 -20.45 1.16 -0.96
C GLY A 486 -19.23 1.86 -1.57
N ASN A 487 -18.18 1.12 -1.94
CA ASN A 487 -17.02 1.67 -2.62
C ASN A 487 -17.32 1.78 -4.11
N THR A 488 -16.93 2.88 -4.76
CA THR A 488 -17.39 3.21 -6.12
C THR A 488 -16.25 3.56 -7.07
N ALA A 489 -16.46 3.37 -8.37
CA ALA A 489 -15.67 4.07 -9.37
C ALA A 489 -16.34 5.40 -9.74
N ALA A 490 -15.53 6.39 -10.13
CA ALA A 490 -15.99 7.65 -10.66
C ALA A 490 -17.02 7.46 -11.79
N ASN A 491 -17.95 8.40 -11.90
CA ASN A 491 -19.08 8.38 -12.85
C ASN A 491 -20.08 7.23 -12.65
N GLY A 492 -20.10 6.59 -11.48
CA GLY A 492 -21.05 5.52 -11.17
C GLY A 492 -20.78 4.21 -11.90
N ALA A 493 -19.57 4.02 -12.43
CA ALA A 493 -19.17 2.76 -13.03
C ALA A 493 -19.13 1.65 -11.96
N SER A 494 -19.57 0.43 -12.33
CA SER A 494 -19.47 -0.73 -11.45
C SER A 494 -18.00 -1.07 -11.21
N ALA A 495 -17.56 -0.97 -9.96
CA ALA A 495 -16.28 -1.48 -9.50
C ALA A 495 -16.50 -2.63 -8.53
N ASN A 496 -15.61 -3.61 -8.58
CA ASN A 496 -15.56 -4.65 -7.58
C ASN A 496 -15.16 -4.07 -6.23
N GLN A 497 -15.82 -4.51 -5.16
CA GLN A 497 -15.46 -4.11 -3.80
C GLN A 497 -14.08 -4.68 -3.43
N VAL A 498 -13.85 -5.93 -3.82
CA VAL A 498 -12.57 -6.63 -3.64
C VAL A 498 -12.10 -7.19 -4.97
N VAL A 499 -10.85 -6.88 -5.32
CA VAL A 499 -10.12 -7.58 -6.38
C VAL A 499 -9.01 -8.38 -5.74
N ASN A 500 -8.91 -9.66 -6.09
CA ASN A 500 -7.77 -10.50 -5.77
C ASN A 500 -7.22 -11.11 -7.06
N PHE A 501 -6.03 -10.69 -7.46
CA PHE A 501 -5.46 -11.01 -8.76
C PHE A 501 -4.07 -11.64 -8.63
N ARG A 502 -3.91 -12.82 -9.21
CA ARG A 502 -2.61 -13.42 -9.47
C ARG A 502 -2.15 -13.08 -10.88
N GLY A 503 -0.94 -12.58 -10.98
CA GLY A 503 -0.25 -12.41 -12.23
C GLY A 503 1.13 -13.04 -12.19
N SER A 504 1.28 -14.21 -12.79
CA SER A 504 2.52 -14.99 -12.72
C SER A 504 3.63 -14.38 -13.60
N GLY A 505 4.85 -14.34 -13.08
CA GLY A 505 6.07 -13.98 -13.81
C GLY A 505 6.83 -15.23 -14.27
N SER A 506 8.14 -15.29 -14.00
CA SER A 506 8.96 -16.50 -14.20
C SER A 506 8.55 -17.68 -13.32
N ASN A 507 7.92 -17.36 -12.18
CA ASN A 507 7.42 -18.33 -11.23
C ASN A 507 5.89 -18.20 -11.17
N THR A 508 5.23 -19.29 -10.78
CA THR A 508 3.80 -19.27 -10.46
C THR A 508 3.61 -18.56 -9.13
N ASN A 509 3.07 -17.34 -9.18
CA ASN A 509 2.71 -16.57 -8.00
C ASN A 509 1.46 -17.15 -7.32
N ALA A 510 1.16 -16.69 -6.10
CA ALA A 510 -0.06 -17.08 -5.40
C ALA A 510 -0.79 -15.85 -4.85
N ALA A 511 -2.03 -15.60 -5.29
CA ALA A 511 -2.89 -14.59 -4.70
C ALA A 511 -4.04 -15.28 -3.96
N GLN A 512 -3.95 -15.37 -2.64
CA GLN A 512 -4.94 -16.09 -1.83
C GLN A 512 -5.93 -15.12 -1.19
N LEU A 513 -7.22 -15.40 -1.38
CA LEU A 513 -8.32 -14.74 -0.70
C LEU A 513 -8.96 -15.72 0.29
N ARG A 514 -8.94 -15.38 1.58
CA ARG A 514 -9.48 -16.21 2.65
C ARG A 514 -10.57 -15.47 3.42
N TYR A 515 -11.72 -16.11 3.55
CA TYR A 515 -12.80 -15.67 4.43
C TYR A 515 -12.79 -16.48 5.72
N VAL A 516 -12.94 -15.77 6.83
CA VAL A 516 -13.09 -16.32 8.18
C VAL A 516 -14.35 -15.74 8.80
N GLY A 517 -15.08 -16.54 9.58
CA GLY A 517 -16.37 -16.11 10.11
C GLY A 517 -17.34 -15.75 8.99
N ALA A 518 -18.22 -14.79 9.25
CA ALA A 518 -19.08 -14.20 8.23
C ALA A 518 -18.41 -12.94 7.68
N ASN A 519 -18.70 -12.57 6.43
CA ASN A 519 -18.26 -11.30 5.86
C ASN A 519 -19.36 -10.82 4.94
N LEU A 520 -19.47 -9.51 4.73
CA LEU A 520 -20.38 -8.98 3.74
C LEU A 520 -19.61 -8.09 2.77
N ILE A 521 -19.61 -8.52 1.51
CA ILE A 521 -18.80 -7.93 0.43
C ILE A 521 -19.71 -7.73 -0.77
N GLY A 522 -19.83 -6.49 -1.23
CA GLY A 522 -20.79 -6.15 -2.30
C GLY A 522 -20.47 -6.80 -3.65
N SER A 523 -19.20 -7.08 -3.95
CA SER A 523 -18.76 -7.78 -5.16
C SER A 523 -17.29 -8.18 -5.07
N VAL A 524 -16.95 -9.31 -5.68
CA VAL A 524 -15.58 -9.85 -5.68
C VAL A 524 -15.19 -10.27 -7.08
N ASN A 525 -14.04 -9.79 -7.54
CA ASN A 525 -13.36 -10.32 -8.71
C ASN A 525 -12.10 -11.04 -8.24
N ASN A 526 -12.08 -12.36 -8.41
CA ASN A 526 -11.00 -13.21 -7.97
C ASN A 526 -10.64 -14.19 -9.08
N ASN A 527 -9.36 -14.23 -9.47
CA ASN A 527 -8.86 -15.14 -10.50
C ASN A 527 -8.13 -16.38 -9.92
N ASP A 528 -8.21 -16.56 -8.61
CA ASP A 528 -7.84 -17.75 -7.84
C ASP A 528 -9.05 -18.26 -7.05
N ASP A 529 -8.99 -19.47 -6.49
CA ASP A 529 -10.06 -19.99 -5.65
C ASP A 529 -10.06 -19.30 -4.27
N ALA A 530 -11.14 -18.59 -3.94
CA ALA A 530 -11.35 -18.08 -2.59
C ALA A 530 -11.62 -19.23 -1.62
N GLN A 531 -11.06 -19.15 -0.41
CA GLN A 531 -11.23 -20.17 0.62
C GLN A 531 -12.09 -19.67 1.77
N GLY A 532 -12.87 -20.56 2.39
CA GLY A 532 -13.71 -20.24 3.54
C GLY A 532 -15.17 -19.97 3.17
N PRO A 533 -15.97 -19.47 4.14
CA PRO A 533 -17.39 -19.21 3.93
C PRO A 533 -17.64 -18.16 2.84
N VAL A 534 -18.68 -18.37 2.03
CA VAL A 534 -19.10 -17.38 1.02
C VAL A 534 -19.58 -16.11 1.74
N PRO A 535 -19.17 -14.91 1.29
CA PRO A 535 -19.70 -13.66 1.84
C PRO A 535 -21.22 -13.57 1.71
N LEU A 536 -21.86 -12.93 2.68
CA LEU A 536 -23.28 -12.61 2.67
C LEU A 536 -23.59 -11.67 1.48
N ALA A 537 -24.73 -11.89 0.83
CA ALA A 537 -25.15 -11.19 -0.38
C ALA A 537 -26.23 -10.12 -0.14
N ASP A 538 -26.42 -9.71 1.13
CA ASP A 538 -27.49 -8.80 1.53
C ASP A 538 -27.13 -7.33 1.28
N ALA A 539 -28.15 -6.52 1.02
CA ALA A 539 -27.99 -5.08 0.93
C ALA A 539 -27.66 -4.49 2.31
N ILE A 540 -26.51 -3.82 2.42
CA ILE A 540 -26.11 -3.12 3.65
C ILE A 540 -26.62 -1.69 3.61
N THR A 541 -27.15 -1.24 4.74
CA THR A 541 -27.29 0.18 5.03
C THR A 541 -26.25 0.59 6.07
N LEU A 542 -25.47 1.63 5.76
CA LEU A 542 -24.53 2.26 6.68
C LEU A 542 -24.96 3.71 6.92
N GLY A 543 -24.73 4.22 8.14
CA GLY A 543 -24.78 5.65 8.44
C GLY A 543 -23.62 6.41 7.78
N ALA A 544 -23.64 7.74 7.88
CA ALA A 544 -22.52 8.57 7.47
C ALA A 544 -21.33 8.40 8.43
N LEU A 545 -20.11 8.70 7.96
CA LEU A 545 -18.94 8.76 8.83
C LEU A 545 -19.15 9.92 9.81
N ALA A 546 -19.29 9.60 11.09
CA ALA A 546 -19.62 10.57 12.12
C ALA A 546 -19.02 10.14 13.47
N ASP A 547 -19.03 11.08 14.41
CA ASP A 547 -18.87 10.75 15.82
C ASP A 547 -20.13 9.99 16.28
N ASN A 548 -20.01 8.67 16.43
CA ASN A 548 -21.06 7.80 16.94
C ASN A 548 -20.74 7.32 18.37
N GLY A 549 -19.97 8.12 19.12
CA GLY A 549 -19.32 7.75 20.37
C GLY A 549 -17.97 7.05 20.15
N GLY A 550 -17.17 6.97 21.20
CA GLY A 550 -15.81 6.41 21.17
C GLY A 550 -14.74 7.41 20.74
N ASP A 551 -13.50 6.93 20.59
CA ASP A 551 -12.34 7.80 20.35
C ASP A 551 -12.18 8.22 18.89
N THR A 552 -12.72 7.46 17.93
CA THR A 552 -12.59 7.76 16.49
C THR A 552 -13.92 7.66 15.75
N PRO A 553 -14.13 8.47 14.67
CA PRO A 553 -15.37 8.43 13.91
C PRO A 553 -15.62 7.06 13.25
N THR A 554 -16.86 6.62 13.21
CA THR A 554 -17.25 5.31 12.66
C THR A 554 -18.40 5.43 11.66
N LEU A 555 -18.72 4.34 10.95
CA LEU A 555 -19.94 4.21 10.17
C LEU A 555 -20.93 3.37 10.98
N ALA A 556 -21.92 4.02 11.61
CA ALA A 556 -22.93 3.33 12.40
C ALA A 556 -23.80 2.39 11.55
N LEU A 557 -24.33 1.33 12.17
CA LEU A 557 -25.33 0.46 11.59
C LEU A 557 -26.73 0.96 11.95
N PRO A 558 -27.55 1.44 10.99
CA PRO A 558 -28.94 1.77 11.27
C PRO A 558 -29.76 0.50 11.55
N ALA A 559 -30.87 0.66 12.29
CA ALA A 559 -31.79 -0.44 12.57
C ALA A 559 -32.25 -1.14 11.28
N GLY A 560 -32.18 -2.47 11.26
CA GLY A 560 -32.52 -3.29 10.09
C GLY A 560 -31.38 -3.48 9.08
N SER A 561 -30.17 -3.01 9.37
CA SER A 561 -28.99 -3.34 8.55
C SER A 561 -28.67 -4.83 8.63
N ALA A 562 -28.37 -5.46 7.49
CA ALA A 562 -28.01 -6.88 7.41
C ALA A 562 -26.66 -7.23 8.08
N ALA A 563 -25.92 -6.23 8.53
CA ALA A 563 -24.67 -6.41 9.28
C ALA A 563 -24.91 -6.65 10.78
N ILE A 564 -26.11 -6.34 11.29
CA ILE A 564 -26.47 -6.52 12.70
C ILE A 564 -26.62 -8.02 12.99
N ASP A 565 -26.01 -8.50 14.08
CA ASP A 565 -26.05 -9.89 14.55
C ASP A 565 -25.55 -10.93 13.52
N ALA A 566 -24.81 -10.46 12.51
CA ALA A 566 -24.41 -11.29 11.36
C ALA A 566 -23.00 -11.89 11.50
N GLY A 567 -22.24 -11.48 12.52
CA GLY A 567 -20.89 -11.96 12.78
C GLY A 567 -20.86 -13.33 13.46
N VAL A 568 -19.71 -14.00 13.35
CA VAL A 568 -19.48 -15.30 14.02
C VAL A 568 -18.76 -15.07 15.35
N GLY A 569 -19.50 -15.24 16.44
CA GLY A 569 -19.08 -15.02 17.84
C GLY A 569 -17.97 -15.93 18.40
N CYS A 570 -17.49 -16.91 17.61
CA CYS A 570 -16.48 -17.89 18.04
C CYS A 570 -15.32 -18.05 17.06
N ALA A 571 -14.98 -17.00 16.32
CA ALA A 571 -13.70 -16.94 15.64
C ALA A 571 -12.57 -16.75 16.68
N SER A 572 -11.45 -17.47 16.56
CA SER A 572 -10.33 -17.46 17.53
C SER A 572 -9.59 -16.11 17.69
N ALA A 573 -10.11 -15.04 17.08
CA ALA A 573 -9.51 -13.70 17.03
C ALA A 573 -10.56 -12.58 17.21
N GLN A 574 -11.68 -12.84 17.90
CA GLN A 574 -12.69 -11.82 18.14
C GLN A 574 -12.21 -10.77 19.17
N PRO A 575 -12.22 -9.47 18.83
CA PRO A 575 -11.94 -8.41 19.79
C PRO A 575 -13.09 -8.29 20.79
N ALA A 576 -12.76 -7.91 22.04
CA ALA A 576 -13.74 -7.78 23.12
C ALA A 576 -14.70 -6.59 22.89
N THR A 577 -14.22 -5.56 22.21
CA THR A 577 -14.96 -4.33 21.94
C THR A 577 -14.99 -4.01 20.45
N ASP A 578 -15.91 -3.13 20.07
CA ASP A 578 -15.93 -2.46 18.78
C ASP A 578 -14.96 -1.27 18.76
N GLN A 579 -14.91 -0.53 17.65
CA GLN A 579 -14.03 0.64 17.47
C GLN A 579 -14.23 1.75 18.51
N ARG A 580 -15.40 1.77 19.17
CA ARG A 580 -15.76 2.80 20.15
C ARG A 580 -15.42 2.39 21.58
N GLY A 581 -14.89 1.17 21.75
CA GLY A 581 -14.64 0.57 23.06
C GLY A 581 -15.89 -0.05 23.70
N LEU A 582 -16.99 -0.24 22.95
CA LEU A 582 -18.21 -0.87 23.46
C LEU A 582 -18.18 -2.39 23.23
N ALA A 583 -18.78 -3.18 24.12
CA ALA A 583 -18.74 -4.64 24.07
C ALA A 583 -19.38 -5.20 22.78
N ARG A 584 -18.74 -6.23 22.20
CA ARG A 584 -19.09 -6.80 20.88
C ARG A 584 -20.08 -7.96 20.86
N VAL A 585 -20.48 -8.50 21.99
CA VAL A 585 -21.46 -9.61 22.00
C VAL A 585 -22.63 -9.08 22.78
N TRP A 586 -23.52 -8.36 22.10
CA TRP A 586 -24.70 -7.82 22.72
C TRP A 586 -25.93 -7.90 21.80
N PRO A 587 -27.02 -8.58 22.22
CA PRO A 587 -27.08 -9.49 23.36
C PRO A 587 -26.36 -10.83 23.09
N ASP A 588 -26.33 -11.33 21.85
CA ASP A 588 -25.99 -12.75 21.60
C ASP A 588 -24.93 -12.98 20.50
N THR A 589 -24.86 -12.13 19.48
CA THR A 589 -23.93 -12.27 18.33
C THR A 589 -23.28 -10.94 17.98
N PRO A 590 -22.00 -10.93 17.58
CA PRO A 590 -21.36 -9.68 17.18
C PRO A 590 -21.86 -9.19 15.83
N ASP A 591 -21.85 -7.88 15.65
CA ASP A 591 -22.08 -7.26 14.36
C ASP A 591 -20.85 -7.39 13.44
N LEU A 592 -21.12 -7.39 12.13
CA LEU A 592 -20.05 -7.30 11.14
C LEU A 592 -19.48 -5.88 11.07
N GLY A 593 -18.16 -5.78 10.94
CA GLY A 593 -17.47 -4.51 10.76
C GLY A 593 -17.08 -3.83 12.08
N ALA A 594 -16.72 -2.55 12.00
CA ALA A 594 -16.08 -1.80 13.10
C ALA A 594 -17.03 -1.34 14.21
N TYR A 595 -18.34 -1.48 14.02
CA TYR A 595 -19.37 -0.90 14.88
C TYR A 595 -20.32 -1.99 15.40
N GLU A 596 -20.70 -1.91 16.67
CA GLU A 596 -21.70 -2.78 17.32
C GLU A 596 -23.02 -2.03 17.61
N TYR A 597 -24.12 -2.45 17.01
CA TYR A 597 -25.44 -1.91 17.24
C TYR A 597 -25.97 -2.32 18.63
N GLY A 598 -26.66 -1.39 19.28
CA GLY A 598 -27.33 -1.66 20.56
C GLY A 598 -26.40 -1.81 21.78
N ALA A 599 -25.07 -1.81 21.61
CA ALA A 599 -24.14 -1.92 22.72
C ALA A 599 -24.37 -0.80 23.77
N PRO A 600 -24.49 -1.14 25.07
CA PRO A 600 -24.87 -0.18 26.11
C PRO A 600 -23.82 0.91 26.31
N SER A 601 -24.26 2.18 26.38
CA SER A 601 -23.38 3.33 26.58
C SER A 601 -23.03 3.53 28.06
N GLY A 602 -21.88 3.03 28.49
CA GLY A 602 -21.25 3.40 29.76
C GLY A 602 -20.20 2.39 30.25
N PRO A 603 -19.35 2.76 31.23
CA PRO A 603 -18.61 1.79 32.04
C PRO A 603 -19.62 1.13 33.00
N GLY A 604 -20.58 0.40 32.43
CA GLY A 604 -21.54 -0.37 33.19
C GLY A 604 -20.77 -1.42 33.95
N GLU A 605 -20.89 -1.35 35.28
CA GLU A 605 -20.44 -2.33 36.26
C GLU A 605 -20.25 -3.71 35.62
N VAL A 606 -18.99 -4.14 35.48
CA VAL A 606 -18.65 -5.54 35.24
C VAL A 606 -19.03 -6.30 36.51
N VAL A 607 -20.33 -6.45 36.77
CA VAL A 607 -20.85 -7.42 37.73
C VAL A 607 -20.63 -8.77 37.07
N PHE A 608 -19.40 -9.26 37.14
CA PHE A 608 -19.00 -10.61 36.77
C PHE A 608 -19.47 -11.08 35.38
N HIS A 609 -19.16 -10.33 34.31
CA HIS A 609 -18.86 -10.94 33.01
C HIS A 609 -17.35 -10.93 32.83
N ASP A 610 -16.67 -11.82 33.54
CA ASP A 610 -15.21 -12.03 33.48
C ASP A 610 -14.76 -12.76 32.20
N ASN A 611 -15.46 -12.58 31.09
CA ASN A 611 -15.22 -13.31 29.83
C ASN A 611 -15.20 -14.85 29.96
N PHE A 612 -15.59 -15.44 31.11
CA PHE A 612 -15.72 -16.89 31.19
C PHE A 612 -16.86 -17.38 30.29
N GLU A 613 -17.97 -16.64 30.16
CA GLU A 613 -19.12 -17.10 29.39
C GLU A 613 -18.90 -17.06 27.87
N GLY A 614 -18.20 -16.05 27.33
CA GLY A 614 -17.81 -16.02 25.91
C GLY A 614 -16.78 -17.10 25.55
N VAL A 615 -15.82 -17.38 26.44
CA VAL A 615 -14.83 -18.45 26.24
C VAL A 615 -15.45 -19.84 26.44
N VAL A 616 -16.43 -20.00 27.33
CA VAL A 616 -17.15 -21.26 27.58
C VAL A 616 -18.11 -21.58 26.43
N ALA A 617 -18.83 -20.59 25.87
CA ALA A 617 -19.67 -20.78 24.69
C ALA A 617 -18.87 -21.28 23.48
N CYS A 618 -17.67 -20.73 23.27
CA CYS A 618 -16.80 -21.18 22.18
C CYS A 618 -16.11 -22.53 22.42
N ARG A 619 -15.85 -22.92 23.69
CA ARG A 619 -15.33 -24.26 24.00
C ARG A 619 -16.36 -25.36 23.79
N TYR A 620 -17.65 -25.11 24.02
CA TYR A 620 -18.71 -26.12 23.79
C TYR A 620 -19.04 -26.29 22.30
N ALA A 621 -19.01 -25.22 21.50
CA ALA A 621 -19.26 -25.32 20.05
C ALA A 621 -18.17 -26.10 19.29
N ALA A 622 -16.92 -26.08 19.76
CA ALA A 622 -15.81 -26.86 19.19
C ALA A 622 -15.82 -28.35 19.59
N LEU A 623 -16.57 -28.73 20.64
CA LEU A 623 -16.72 -30.11 21.10
C LEU A 623 -17.91 -30.85 20.44
N LEU A 624 -18.74 -30.14 19.67
CA LEU A 624 -19.94 -30.66 19.02
C LEU A 624 -19.85 -30.72 17.48
N ARG A 625 -18.65 -30.58 16.90
CA ARG A 625 -18.40 -30.76 15.45
C ARG A 625 -17.43 -31.89 15.16
#